data_AF-A0A6G3WHP3-F1
#
_entry.id   AF-A0A6G3WHP3-F1
#
_cell.length_a   1.000
_cell.length_b   1.000
_cell.length_c   1.000
_cell.angle_alpha   90.00
_cell.angle_beta   90.00
_cell.angle_gamma   90.00
#
_symmetry.space_group_name_H-M   'P 1'
#
loop_
_entity.id
_entity.type
_entity.pdbx_description
1 polymer ?
#
loop_
_entity_poly.entity_id
_entity_poly.type
_entity_poly.pdbx_seq_one_letter_code
_entity_poly.pdbx_strand_id
1 'polypeptide(L)'
;MTTRTLPMRAPAPGLPARVRIHEVGARDGLQNEKGIVPTEVKAEFIRRLAVAGLTTIEATSFVHPKWVPQLADAEALFPLLGDIADVGDVSLPVLVPNERGLDRALALGARSIAVFGSATETFAARNLNRTVAESLAMFEPVVARAKAEKAQVRGYLSMCFGDPWEGAVPVAQVVG
;
A
#
# COMPACT_ATOMS: atom_id res chain seq x y z
N MET A 1 -15.97 14.26 37.55
CA MET A 1 -15.31 13.94 36.26
C MET A 1 -15.85 12.60 35.78
N THR A 2 -16.77 12.60 34.83
CA THR A 2 -17.35 11.37 34.25
C THR A 2 -16.34 10.73 33.30
N THR A 3 -15.67 9.67 33.76
CA THR A 3 -14.93 8.75 32.90
C THR A 3 -15.89 8.15 31.89
N ARG A 4 -15.81 8.60 30.64
CA ARG A 4 -16.62 8.10 29.53
C ARG A 4 -16.15 6.69 29.18
N THR A 5 -16.78 5.67 29.76
CA THR A 5 -16.49 4.24 29.57
C THR A 5 -17.08 3.69 28.26
N LEU A 6 -16.93 4.45 27.17
CA LEU A 6 -17.33 4.02 25.83
C LEU A 6 -16.09 3.77 24.96
N PRO A 7 -16.12 2.75 24.10
CA PRO A 7 -17.21 1.76 23.95
C PRO A 7 -17.17 0.65 25.02
N MET A 8 -18.34 0.10 25.36
CA MET A 8 -18.44 -1.15 26.13
C MET A 8 -17.72 -2.27 25.36
N ARG A 9 -16.79 -2.96 26.02
CA ARG A 9 -16.06 -4.09 25.41
C ARG A 9 -16.90 -5.36 25.57
N ALA A 10 -17.42 -5.86 24.45
CA ALA A 10 -18.02 -7.18 24.38
C ALA A 10 -17.07 -8.10 23.59
N PRO A 11 -16.36 -9.04 24.23
CA PRO A 11 -15.51 -9.97 23.49
C PRO A 11 -16.38 -10.92 22.67
N ALA A 12 -16.18 -10.94 21.35
CA ALA A 12 -16.75 -11.99 20.51
C ALA A 12 -15.85 -13.24 20.59
N PRO A 13 -16.38 -14.39 21.02
CA PRO A 13 -15.58 -15.61 21.12
C PRO A 13 -15.10 -16.05 19.74
N GLY A 14 -13.89 -16.62 19.67
CA GLY A 14 -13.29 -17.09 18.42
C GLY A 14 -12.56 -16.03 17.58
N LEU A 15 -12.51 -14.77 18.04
CA LEU A 15 -11.71 -13.73 17.39
C LEU A 15 -10.22 -13.87 17.70
N PRO A 16 -9.33 -13.41 16.78
CA PRO A 16 -7.90 -13.40 17.04
C PRO A 16 -7.56 -12.44 18.18
N ALA A 17 -6.58 -12.83 19.00
CA ALA A 17 -6.10 -12.01 20.13
C ALA A 17 -5.38 -10.72 19.68
N ARG A 18 -5.00 -10.62 18.40
CA ARG A 18 -4.32 -9.47 17.82
C ARG A 18 -4.74 -9.27 16.36
N VAL A 19 -4.88 -8.01 15.97
CA VAL A 19 -5.06 -7.58 14.59
C VAL A 19 -3.88 -6.69 14.21
N ARG A 20 -3.42 -6.77 12.96
CA ARG A 20 -2.48 -5.81 12.38
C ARG A 20 -3.25 -4.87 11.46
N ILE A 21 -3.18 -3.58 11.76
CA ILE A 21 -3.70 -2.53 10.88
C ILE A 21 -2.61 -2.19 9.88
N HIS A 22 -2.95 -2.26 8.59
CA HIS A 22 -2.14 -1.69 7.51
C HIS A 22 -2.75 -0.34 7.17
N GLU A 23 -2.14 0.73 7.65
CA GLU A 23 -2.59 2.09 7.36
C GLU A 23 -2.16 2.47 5.96
N VAL A 24 -3.11 2.93 5.13
CA VAL A 24 -2.87 3.26 3.71
C VAL A 24 -3.18 4.72 3.39
N GLY A 25 -3.58 5.53 4.38
CA GLY A 25 -4.00 6.91 4.19
C GLY A 25 -2.94 7.78 3.54
N ALA A 26 -1.65 7.60 3.87
CA ALA A 26 -0.56 8.39 3.29
C ALA A 26 -0.27 8.06 1.81
N ARG A 27 -0.69 6.89 1.32
CA ARG A 27 -0.57 6.49 -0.09
C ARG A 27 -1.93 6.50 -0.78
N ASP A 28 -2.79 5.54 -0.47
CA ASP A 28 -4.09 5.33 -1.13
C ASP A 28 -5.07 6.45 -0.82
N GLY A 29 -5.06 6.97 0.40
CA GLY A 29 -5.89 8.13 0.78
C GLY A 29 -5.49 9.37 -0.01
N LEU A 30 -4.23 9.82 0.15
CA LEU A 30 -3.74 11.03 -0.52
C LEU A 30 -3.75 10.95 -2.05
N GLN A 31 -3.62 9.75 -2.63
CA GLN A 31 -3.73 9.56 -4.07
C GLN A 31 -5.11 9.97 -4.61
N ASN A 32 -6.18 9.82 -3.82
CA ASN A 32 -7.56 10.12 -4.23
C ASN A 32 -8.02 11.53 -3.83
N GLU A 33 -7.14 12.31 -3.19
CA GLU A 33 -7.44 13.69 -2.80
C GLU A 33 -7.33 14.66 -3.99
N LYS A 34 -8.18 15.71 -3.96
CA LYS A 34 -8.21 16.73 -5.02
C LYS A 34 -6.96 17.62 -5.02
N GLY A 35 -6.41 17.88 -3.83
CA GLY A 35 -5.24 18.73 -3.65
C GLY A 35 -3.96 17.91 -3.49
N ILE A 36 -2.82 18.52 -3.86
CA ILE A 36 -1.50 17.96 -3.58
C ILE A 36 -1.07 18.44 -2.19
N VAL A 37 -0.86 17.50 -1.28
CA VAL A 37 -0.36 17.78 0.07
C VAL A 37 1.17 17.98 0.00
N PRO A 38 1.72 19.04 0.62
CA PRO A 38 3.17 19.26 0.67
C PRO A 38 3.93 18.11 1.33
N THR A 39 5.17 17.86 0.87
CA THR A 39 6.02 16.76 1.31
C THR A 39 6.20 16.72 2.83
N GLU A 40 6.45 17.87 3.46
CA GLU A 40 6.69 17.99 4.89
C GLU A 40 5.42 17.66 5.70
N VAL A 41 4.25 18.02 5.17
CA VAL A 41 2.96 17.70 5.76
C VAL A 41 2.66 16.20 5.67
N LYS A 42 3.03 15.55 4.55
CA LYS A 42 2.95 14.08 4.43
C LYS A 42 3.86 13.37 5.43
N ALA A 43 5.10 13.85 5.57
CA ALA A 43 6.05 13.28 6.52
C ALA A 43 5.51 13.39 7.96
N GLU A 44 5.01 14.56 8.34
CA GLU A 44 4.38 14.77 9.65
C GLU A 44 3.15 13.88 9.84
N PHE A 45 2.32 13.71 8.81
CA PHE A 45 1.16 12.82 8.87
C PHE A 45 1.58 11.37 9.16
N ILE A 46 2.58 10.85 8.46
CA ILE A 46 3.12 9.49 8.67
C ILE A 46 3.72 9.36 10.08
N ARG A 47 4.46 10.35 10.57
CA ARG A 47 5.01 10.33 11.95
C ARG A 47 3.91 10.27 12.99
N ARG A 48 2.83 11.05 12.83
CA ARG A 48 1.69 11.01 13.75
C ARG A 48 0.99 9.66 13.75
N LEU A 49 0.86 9.02 12.58
CA LEU A 49 0.32 7.67 12.47
C LEU A 49 1.20 6.66 13.23
N ALA A 50 2.54 6.77 13.11
CA ALA A 50 3.47 5.93 13.86
C ALA A 50 3.39 6.16 15.37
N VAL A 51 3.36 7.42 15.82
CA VAL A 51 3.21 7.79 17.24
C VAL A 51 1.87 7.31 17.82
N ALA A 52 0.82 7.22 16.99
CA ALA A 52 -0.46 6.63 17.39
C ALA A 52 -0.41 5.10 17.61
N GLY A 53 0.74 4.46 17.35
CA GLY A 53 0.99 3.04 17.58
C GLY A 53 0.80 2.15 16.36
N LEU A 54 0.67 2.72 15.15
CA LEU A 54 0.60 1.94 13.92
C LEU A 54 1.98 1.39 13.56
N THR A 55 2.05 0.07 13.35
CA THR A 55 3.31 -0.63 13.02
C THR A 55 3.49 -0.86 11.53
N THR A 56 2.52 -0.50 10.70
CA THR A 56 2.60 -0.66 9.25
C THR A 56 1.84 0.47 8.57
N ILE A 57 2.59 1.35 7.90
CA ILE A 57 2.07 2.57 7.28
C ILE A 57 2.58 2.63 5.86
N GLU A 58 1.69 2.50 4.89
CA GLU A 58 2.04 2.60 3.47
C GLU A 58 2.39 4.04 3.12
N ALA A 59 3.68 4.31 3.00
CA ALA A 59 4.22 5.67 3.05
C ALA A 59 4.00 6.45 1.76
N THR A 60 4.18 5.81 0.60
CA THR A 60 4.10 6.45 -0.71
C THR A 60 4.09 5.41 -1.85
N SER A 61 4.15 5.88 -3.09
CA SER A 61 4.17 5.09 -4.31
C SER A 61 5.25 5.56 -5.29
N PHE A 62 6.03 4.63 -5.83
CA PHE A 62 6.99 4.87 -6.91
C PHE A 62 6.36 4.66 -8.29
N VAL A 63 5.13 5.16 -8.46
CA VAL A 63 4.43 5.27 -9.75
C VAL A 63 5.01 6.41 -10.60
N HIS A 64 4.54 6.50 -11.85
CA HIS A 64 4.91 7.59 -12.72
C HIS A 64 4.21 8.89 -12.27
N PRO A 65 4.93 10.01 -12.05
CA PRO A 65 4.35 11.23 -11.48
C PRO A 65 3.28 11.88 -12.35
N LYS A 66 3.31 11.65 -13.67
CA LYS A 66 2.22 12.10 -14.57
C LYS A 66 0.89 11.39 -14.33
N TRP A 67 0.90 10.18 -13.80
CA TRP A 67 -0.32 9.40 -13.56
C TRP A 67 -0.89 9.64 -12.17
N VAL A 68 -0.02 9.85 -11.18
CA VAL A 68 -0.40 10.17 -9.81
C VAL A 68 0.45 11.35 -9.32
N PRO A 69 0.08 12.60 -9.69
CA PRO A 69 0.82 13.78 -9.28
C PRO A 69 0.85 13.99 -7.76
N GLN A 70 -0.17 13.49 -7.05
CA GLN A 70 -0.27 13.53 -5.59
C GLN A 70 0.89 12.84 -4.89
N LEU A 71 1.54 11.86 -5.53
CA LEU A 71 2.64 11.06 -4.95
C LEU A 71 3.97 11.25 -5.71
N ALA A 72 4.08 12.31 -6.51
CA ALA A 72 5.27 12.59 -7.32
C ALA A 72 6.54 12.88 -6.49
N ASP A 73 6.38 13.19 -5.21
CA ASP A 73 7.41 13.56 -4.25
C ASP A 73 7.98 12.37 -3.46
N ALA A 74 7.72 11.12 -3.86
CA ALA A 74 8.17 9.92 -3.15
C ALA A 74 9.67 9.93 -2.80
N GLU A 75 10.54 10.40 -3.71
CA GLU A 75 11.99 10.47 -3.49
C GLU A 75 12.40 11.56 -2.50
N ALA A 76 11.60 12.62 -2.37
CA ALA A 76 11.81 13.66 -1.36
C ALA A 76 11.21 13.26 -0.01
N LEU A 77 10.08 12.54 -0.03
CA LEU A 77 9.35 12.12 1.17
C LEU A 77 10.07 11.01 1.93
N PHE A 78 10.48 9.94 1.25
CA PHE A 78 10.97 8.73 1.92
C PHE A 78 12.21 8.98 2.82
N PRO A 79 13.21 9.77 2.42
CA PRO A 79 14.35 10.11 3.28
C PRO A 79 13.96 10.87 4.56
N LEU A 80 12.88 11.66 4.53
CA LEU A 80 12.40 12.40 5.70
C LEU A 80 11.83 11.47 6.78
N LEU A 81 11.57 10.21 6.46
CA LEU A 81 11.02 9.20 7.38
C LEU A 81 12.10 8.32 8.01
N GLY A 82 13.39 8.62 7.81
CA GLY A 82 14.49 7.82 8.33
C GLY A 82 14.53 7.73 9.87
N ASP A 83 13.94 8.72 10.55
CA ASP A 83 13.79 8.80 12.01
C ASP A 83 12.62 7.95 12.55
N ILE A 84 11.77 7.39 11.69
CA ILE A 84 10.58 6.66 12.16
C ILE A 84 10.92 5.41 12.96
N ALA A 85 12.11 4.83 12.72
CA ALA A 85 12.61 3.69 13.47
C ALA A 85 12.83 4.03 14.96
N ASP A 86 13.02 5.31 15.29
CA ASP A 86 13.17 5.79 16.67
C ASP A 86 11.81 5.81 17.40
N VAL A 87 10.69 5.83 16.66
CA VAL A 87 9.32 5.78 17.21
C VAL A 87 8.91 4.35 17.56
N GLY A 88 9.46 3.35 16.85
CA GLY A 88 9.22 1.93 17.11
C GLY A 88 9.46 1.04 15.88
N ASP A 89 9.05 -0.23 15.98
CA ASP A 89 9.11 -1.20 14.88
C ASP A 89 8.00 -0.94 13.84
N VAL A 90 8.19 0.12 13.04
CA VAL A 90 7.26 0.58 12.01
C VAL A 90 7.76 0.18 10.62
N SER A 91 7.00 -0.67 9.94
CA SER A 91 7.21 -0.97 8.52
C SER A 91 6.60 0.12 7.64
N LEU A 92 7.38 0.60 6.68
CA LEU A 92 6.95 1.59 5.67
C LEU A 92 6.85 0.96 4.27
N PRO A 93 5.81 0.16 3.98
CA PRO A 93 5.62 -0.35 2.64
C PRO A 93 5.43 0.79 1.63
N VAL A 94 5.95 0.58 0.42
CA VAL A 94 5.77 1.51 -0.70
C VAL A 94 5.23 0.78 -1.93
N LEU A 95 4.32 1.40 -2.66
CA LEU A 95 3.77 0.80 -3.88
C LEU A 95 4.79 0.89 -5.02
N VAL A 96 5.03 -0.23 -5.70
CA VAL A 96 6.03 -0.37 -6.77
C VAL A 96 5.37 -1.06 -7.97
N PRO A 97 5.06 -0.33 -9.06
CA PRO A 97 4.36 -0.92 -10.21
C PRO A 97 5.28 -1.65 -11.20
N ASN A 98 6.59 -1.42 -11.15
CA ASN A 98 7.56 -1.95 -12.11
C ASN A 98 8.99 -1.91 -11.55
N GLU A 99 9.95 -2.49 -12.28
CA GLU A 99 11.36 -2.59 -11.84
C GLU A 99 12.04 -1.23 -11.66
N ARG A 100 11.70 -0.22 -12.46
CA ARG A 100 12.24 1.15 -12.27
C ARG A 100 11.73 1.76 -10.97
N GLY A 101 10.48 1.50 -10.60
CA GLY A 101 9.95 1.86 -9.29
C GLY A 101 10.68 1.13 -8.16
N LEU A 102 11.01 -0.14 -8.37
CA LEU A 102 11.74 -0.96 -7.40
C LEU A 102 13.16 -0.41 -7.18
N ASP A 103 13.88 -0.09 -8.26
CA ASP A 103 15.23 0.48 -8.19
C ASP A 103 15.26 1.74 -7.32
N ARG A 104 14.33 2.66 -7.57
CA ARG A 104 14.20 3.92 -6.81
C ARG A 104 13.85 3.67 -5.34
N ALA A 105 12.91 2.77 -5.07
CA ALA A 105 12.52 2.42 -3.72
C ALA A 105 13.69 1.79 -2.93
N LEU A 106 14.40 0.83 -3.54
CA LEU A 106 15.53 0.14 -2.91
C LEU A 106 16.71 1.07 -2.66
N ALA A 107 17.00 1.98 -3.59
CA ALA A 107 18.05 2.99 -3.47
C ALA A 107 17.83 3.92 -2.27
N LEU A 108 16.57 4.16 -1.89
CA LEU A 108 16.19 4.96 -0.73
C LEU A 108 16.03 4.12 0.55
N GLY A 109 16.37 2.82 0.50
CA GLY A 109 16.34 1.95 1.67
C GLY A 109 15.00 1.29 1.95
N ALA A 110 14.00 1.40 1.06
CA ALA A 110 12.74 0.69 1.26
C ALA A 110 12.97 -0.84 1.26
N ARG A 111 12.41 -1.54 2.26
CA ARG A 111 12.50 -3.01 2.40
C ARG A 111 11.13 -3.69 2.53
N SER A 112 10.07 -2.93 2.33
CA SER A 112 8.71 -3.45 2.22
C SER A 112 8.10 -2.80 0.99
N ILE A 113 7.68 -3.60 0.02
CA ILE A 113 7.08 -3.13 -1.23
C ILE A 113 5.74 -3.79 -1.47
N ALA A 114 4.89 -3.11 -2.22
CA ALA A 114 3.61 -3.64 -2.66
C ALA A 114 3.47 -3.59 -4.18
N VAL A 115 2.91 -4.65 -4.76
CA VAL A 115 2.45 -4.71 -6.15
C VAL A 115 0.92 -4.80 -6.16
N PHE A 116 0.27 -4.45 -7.26
CA PHE A 116 -1.19 -4.48 -7.35
C PHE A 116 -1.65 -5.05 -8.69
N GLY A 117 -2.59 -5.99 -8.65
CA GLY A 117 -3.28 -6.54 -9.82
C GLY A 117 -4.80 -6.48 -9.64
N SER A 118 -5.54 -6.95 -10.64
CA SER A 118 -7.00 -7.12 -10.59
C SER A 118 -7.40 -8.54 -10.92
N ALA A 119 -8.49 -9.00 -10.30
CA ALA A 119 -9.04 -10.33 -10.55
C ALA A 119 -9.77 -10.45 -11.90
N THR A 120 -10.15 -9.33 -12.52
CA THR A 120 -11.02 -9.28 -13.70
C THR A 120 -10.30 -8.72 -14.93
N GLU A 121 -10.72 -9.19 -16.11
CA GLU A 121 -10.09 -8.87 -17.39
C GLU A 121 -10.38 -7.44 -17.83
N THR A 122 -11.62 -6.98 -17.68
CA THR A 122 -12.04 -5.63 -18.06
C THR A 122 -11.33 -4.57 -17.22
N PHE A 123 -11.16 -4.82 -15.92
CA PHE A 123 -10.42 -3.91 -15.04
C PHE A 123 -8.92 -3.91 -15.37
N ALA A 124 -8.33 -5.08 -15.64
CA ALA A 124 -6.93 -5.19 -16.06
C ALA A 124 -6.71 -4.44 -17.39
N ALA A 125 -7.59 -4.63 -18.36
CA ALA A 125 -7.53 -3.99 -19.66
C ALA A 125 -7.67 -2.47 -19.55
N ARG A 126 -8.57 -1.97 -18.70
CA ARG A 126 -8.76 -0.51 -18.54
C ARG A 126 -7.65 0.18 -17.76
N ASN A 127 -7.08 -0.49 -16.75
CA ASN A 127 -6.04 0.12 -15.91
C ASN A 127 -4.63 -0.05 -16.47
N LEU A 128 -4.34 -1.23 -17.05
CA LEU A 128 -2.99 -1.60 -17.48
C LEU A 128 -2.91 -1.93 -18.98
N ASN A 129 -4.02 -1.86 -19.72
CA ASN A 129 -4.11 -2.25 -21.14
C ASN A 129 -3.57 -3.66 -21.40
N ARG A 130 -3.93 -4.60 -20.51
CA ARG A 130 -3.45 -5.98 -20.45
C ARG A 130 -4.52 -6.91 -19.88
N THR A 131 -4.34 -8.20 -20.12
CA THR A 131 -5.09 -9.28 -19.43
C THR A 131 -4.63 -9.43 -17.98
N VAL A 132 -5.38 -10.20 -17.19
CA VAL A 132 -4.99 -10.60 -15.83
C VAL A 132 -3.66 -11.34 -15.83
N ALA A 133 -3.49 -12.32 -16.72
CA ALA A 133 -2.27 -13.12 -16.83
C ALA A 133 -1.04 -12.27 -17.20
N GLU A 134 -1.17 -11.36 -18.16
CA GLU A 134 -0.09 -10.44 -18.53
C GLU A 134 0.27 -9.47 -17.39
N SER A 135 -0.73 -9.05 -16.61
CA SER A 135 -0.49 -8.20 -15.44
C SER A 135 0.30 -8.95 -14.37
N LEU A 136 -0.02 -10.20 -14.09
CA LEU A 136 0.74 -11.04 -13.16
C LEU A 136 2.17 -11.31 -13.65
N ALA A 137 2.33 -11.62 -14.94
CA ALA A 137 3.64 -11.82 -15.56
C ALA A 137 4.52 -10.56 -15.49
N MET A 138 3.93 -9.36 -15.52
CA MET A 138 4.66 -8.11 -15.32
C MET A 138 5.24 -7.98 -13.91
N PHE A 139 4.52 -8.48 -12.90
CA PHE A 139 4.98 -8.38 -11.51
C PHE A 139 6.02 -9.43 -11.14
N GLU A 140 6.05 -10.57 -11.83
CA GLU A 140 7.02 -11.64 -11.59
C GLU A 140 8.48 -11.14 -11.45
N PRO A 141 9.06 -10.37 -12.40
CA PRO A 141 10.42 -9.88 -12.27
C PRO A 141 10.60 -8.93 -11.07
N VAL A 142 9.60 -8.08 -10.78
CA VAL A 142 9.62 -7.16 -9.63
C VAL A 142 9.64 -7.94 -8.32
N VAL A 143 8.76 -8.94 -8.19
CA VAL A 143 8.65 -9.78 -6.99
C VAL A 143 9.90 -10.64 -6.80
N ALA A 144 10.40 -11.26 -7.87
CA ALA A 144 11.62 -12.06 -7.84
C ALA A 144 12.82 -11.23 -7.40
N ARG A 145 12.99 -10.04 -7.97
CA ARG A 145 14.08 -9.12 -7.65
C ARG A 145 13.97 -8.55 -6.24
N ALA A 146 12.77 -8.13 -5.81
CA ALA A 146 12.53 -7.65 -4.45
C ALA A 146 12.89 -8.74 -3.41
N LYS A 147 12.53 -10.00 -3.68
CA LYS A 147 12.90 -11.14 -2.82
C LYS A 147 14.41 -11.40 -2.81
N ALA A 148 15.09 -11.30 -3.95
CA ALA A 148 16.54 -11.43 -4.03
C ALA A 148 17.26 -10.37 -3.17
N GLU A 149 16.71 -9.16 -3.12
CA GLU A 149 17.15 -8.04 -2.29
C GLU A 149 16.63 -8.10 -0.83
N LYS A 150 16.02 -9.22 -0.44
CA LYS A 150 15.44 -9.48 0.90
C LYS A 150 14.36 -8.48 1.32
N ALA A 151 13.71 -7.80 0.37
CA ALA A 151 12.55 -6.98 0.63
C ALA A 151 11.29 -7.85 0.80
N GLN A 152 10.43 -7.45 1.74
CA GLN A 152 9.11 -8.04 1.88
C GLN A 152 8.20 -7.55 0.75
N VAL A 153 7.35 -8.44 0.22
CA VAL A 153 6.44 -8.14 -0.88
C VAL A 153 5.01 -8.40 -0.45
N ARG A 154 4.13 -7.42 -0.67
CA ARG A 154 2.67 -7.55 -0.54
C ARG A 154 2.02 -7.47 -1.91
N GLY A 155 1.07 -8.36 -2.19
CA GLY A 155 0.20 -8.26 -3.36
C GLY A 155 -1.16 -7.69 -2.98
N TYR A 156 -1.63 -6.69 -3.71
CA TYR A 156 -3.03 -6.26 -3.70
C TYR A 156 -3.76 -6.85 -4.90
N LEU A 157 -4.97 -7.34 -4.68
CA LEU A 157 -5.85 -7.85 -5.72
C LEU A 157 -7.17 -7.08 -5.69
N SER A 158 -7.42 -6.29 -6.73
CA SER A 158 -8.65 -5.52 -6.91
C SER A 158 -9.78 -6.41 -7.44
N MET A 159 -11.02 -5.98 -7.20
CA MET A 159 -12.25 -6.60 -7.71
C MET A 159 -12.53 -8.01 -7.16
N CYS A 160 -11.94 -8.39 -6.02
CA CYS A 160 -12.17 -9.70 -5.40
C CYS A 160 -13.64 -9.99 -5.04
N PHE A 161 -14.46 -8.96 -4.83
CA PHE A 161 -15.83 -9.10 -4.35
C PHE A 161 -16.87 -8.55 -5.31
N GLY A 162 -16.46 -8.25 -6.55
CA GLY A 162 -17.28 -7.61 -7.55
C GLY A 162 -16.50 -6.60 -8.38
N ASP A 163 -16.94 -6.45 -9.62
CA ASP A 163 -16.36 -5.57 -10.62
C ASP A 163 -17.44 -4.62 -11.17
N PRO A 164 -17.14 -3.32 -11.35
CA PRO A 164 -18.12 -2.34 -11.83
C PRO A 164 -18.57 -2.57 -13.28
N TRP A 165 -17.88 -3.42 -14.04
CA TRP A 165 -18.18 -3.73 -15.44
C TRP A 165 -18.59 -5.20 -15.63
N GLU A 166 -17.98 -6.14 -14.93
CA GLU A 166 -18.26 -7.57 -15.04
C GLU A 166 -19.28 -8.07 -14.00
N GLY A 167 -19.59 -7.28 -12.97
CA GLY A 167 -20.53 -7.65 -11.92
C GLY A 167 -19.93 -8.62 -10.92
N ALA A 168 -20.59 -9.76 -10.68
CA ALA A 168 -20.16 -10.72 -9.67
C ALA A 168 -18.87 -11.46 -10.12
N VAL A 169 -17.86 -11.49 -9.24
CA VAL A 169 -16.59 -12.16 -9.51
C VAL A 169 -16.57 -13.53 -8.82
N PRO A 170 -16.40 -14.65 -9.55
CA PRO A 170 -16.37 -15.99 -8.95
C PRO A 170 -15.21 -16.14 -7.97
N VAL A 171 -15.43 -16.82 -6.83
CA VAL A 171 -14.37 -17.07 -5.83
C VAL A 171 -13.17 -17.78 -6.45
N ALA A 172 -13.41 -18.74 -7.35
CA ALA A 172 -12.35 -19.48 -8.03
C ALA A 172 -11.43 -18.57 -8.89
N GLN A 173 -11.94 -17.44 -9.39
CA GLN A 173 -11.13 -16.45 -10.10
C GLN A 173 -10.18 -15.70 -9.15
N VAL A 174 -10.58 -15.54 -7.89
CA VAL A 174 -9.84 -14.78 -6.88
C VAL A 174 -8.77 -15.63 -6.20
N VAL A 175 -9.08 -16.90 -5.94
CA VAL A 175 -8.22 -17.82 -5.17
C VAL A 175 -7.42 -18.82 -6.02
N GLY A 176 -7.67 -18.84 -7.33
CA GLY A 176 -7.17 -19.84 -8.28
C GLY A 176 -5.66 -20.00 -8.32
#